data_AF-A0A7J7H6C2-F1
#
_entry.id   AF-A0A7J7H6C2-F1
#
_cell.length_a   1.000
_cell.length_b   1.000
_cell.length_c   1.000
_cell.angle_alpha   90.00
_cell.angle_beta   90.00
_cell.angle_gamma   90.00
#
_symmetry.space_group_name_H-M   'P 1'
#
loop_
_entity.id
_entity.type
_entity.pdbx_description
1 polymer ?
#
loop_
_entity_poly.entity_id
_entity_poly.type
_entity_poly.pdbx_seq_one_letter_code
_entity_poly.pdbx_strand_id
1 'polypeptide(L)'
;MPRLEAREAYARRVDANHVLLDFNMVQSIHLRELQDMSRITESFFCSIGMVFEPQFSNFRKGMTKVIVLITIIDDIYDIYGSLKELEQFTETVERFVFKL
;
A
#
# COMPACT_ATOMS: atom_id res chain seq x y z
N MET A 1 -12.25 5.75 -5.03
CA MET A 1 -10.79 5.66 -5.29
C MET A 1 -10.47 6.67 -6.39
N PRO A 2 -9.82 7.81 -6.09
CA PRO A 2 -9.73 8.94 -7.01
C PRO A 2 -9.10 8.60 -8.38
N ARG A 3 -8.15 7.66 -8.40
CA ARG A 3 -7.45 7.24 -9.61
C ARG A 3 -8.29 6.39 -10.56
N LEU A 4 -9.15 5.52 -10.02
CA LEU A 4 -10.04 4.68 -10.82
C LEU A 4 -11.14 5.54 -11.46
N GLU A 5 -11.71 6.45 -10.66
CA GLU A 5 -12.68 7.46 -11.10
C GLU A 5 -12.09 8.38 -12.18
N ALA A 6 -10.84 8.82 -11.99
CA ALA A 6 -10.11 9.60 -13.00
C ALA A 6 -9.96 8.83 -14.32
N ARG A 7 -9.51 7.56 -14.28
CA ARG A 7 -9.35 6.74 -15.50
C ARG A 7 -10.66 6.58 -16.26
N GLU A 8 -11.75 6.27 -15.58
CA GLU A 8 -13.07 6.07 -16.18
C GLU A 8 -13.69 7.38 -16.70
N ALA A 9 -13.41 8.50 -16.04
CA ALA A 9 -13.83 9.82 -16.50
C ALA A 9 -13.07 10.26 -17.77
N TYR A 10 -11.77 9.95 -17.87
CA TYR A 10 -10.95 10.30 -19.03
C TYR A 10 -11.15 9.37 -20.23
N ALA A 11 -11.38 8.07 -20.00
CA ALA A 11 -11.65 7.11 -21.09
C ALA A 11 -12.92 7.44 -21.90
N ARG A 12 -13.82 8.28 -21.35
CA ARG A 12 -15.04 8.74 -22.02
C ARG A 12 -14.86 9.96 -22.92
N ARG A 13 -13.67 10.57 -22.98
CA ARG A 13 -13.42 11.78 -23.79
C ARG A 13 -12.79 11.44 -25.15
N VAL A 14 -13.23 12.14 -26.19
CA VAL A 14 -12.79 11.93 -27.60
C VAL A 14 -11.38 12.49 -27.84
N ASP A 15 -10.90 13.40 -27.00
CA ASP A 15 -9.60 14.11 -27.07
C ASP A 15 -8.55 13.60 -26.07
N ALA A 16 -8.76 12.41 -25.50
CA ALA A 16 -8.02 11.93 -24.33
C ALA A 16 -6.53 11.58 -24.56
N ASN A 17 -5.97 11.70 -25.76
CA ASN A 17 -4.63 11.18 -26.09
C ASN A 17 -3.50 11.67 -25.17
N HIS A 18 -3.44 12.99 -24.88
CA HIS A 18 -2.41 13.53 -23.99
C HIS A 18 -2.63 13.11 -22.53
N VAL A 19 -3.88 13.11 -22.08
CA VAL A 19 -4.23 12.75 -20.70
C VAL A 19 -4.01 11.25 -20.45
N LEU A 20 -4.29 10.41 -21.44
CA LEU A 20 -4.00 8.98 -21.40
C LEU A 20 -2.48 8.72 -21.41
N LEU A 21 -1.70 9.52 -22.12
CA LEU A 21 -0.24 9.43 -22.09
C LEU A 21 0.30 9.72 -20.68
N ASP A 22 -0.18 10.79 -20.03
CA ASP A 22 0.18 11.14 -18.65
C ASP A 22 -0.25 10.05 -17.66
N PHE A 23 -1.47 9.53 -17.82
CA PHE A 23 -1.99 8.43 -16.99
C PHE A 23 -1.12 7.17 -17.13
N ASN A 24 -0.73 6.82 -18.37
CA ASN A 24 0.11 5.66 -18.66
C ASN A 24 1.53 5.83 -18.10
N MET A 25 2.08 7.05 -18.14
CA MET A 25 3.39 7.35 -17.55
C MET A 25 3.38 7.10 -16.03
N VAL A 26 2.39 7.64 -15.32
CA VAL A 26 2.26 7.43 -13.87
C VAL A 26 1.98 5.95 -13.57
N GLN A 27 1.15 5.28 -14.37
CA GLN A 27 0.87 3.84 -14.19
C GLN A 27 2.11 2.98 -14.39
N SER A 28 2.99 3.31 -15.34
CA SER A 28 4.23 2.56 -15.59
C SER A 28 5.19 2.62 -14.40
N ILE A 29 5.25 3.76 -13.69
CA ILE A 29 6.06 3.93 -12.48
C ILE A 29 5.55 2.99 -11.38
N HIS A 30 4.23 2.94 -11.16
CA HIS A 30 3.65 2.06 -10.15
C HIS A 30 3.75 0.57 -10.52
N LEU A 31 3.62 0.22 -11.80
CA LEU A 31 3.82 -1.15 -12.25
C LEU A 31 5.25 -1.63 -12.01
N ARG A 32 6.24 -0.74 -12.14
CA ARG A 32 7.64 -1.04 -11.78
C ARG A 32 7.82 -1.20 -10.26
N GLU A 33 7.09 -0.44 -9.46
CA GLU A 33 7.07 -0.58 -8.00
C GLU A 33 6.39 -1.90 -7.54
N LEU A 34 5.54 -2.50 -8.39
CA LEU A 34 4.70 -3.67 -8.09
C LEU A 34 5.32 -5.04 -8.41
N GLN A 35 6.56 -5.11 -8.88
CA GLN A 35 7.13 -6.36 -9.43
C GLN A 35 7.35 -7.52 -8.42
N ASP A 36 6.98 -7.39 -7.14
CA ASP A 36 7.11 -8.46 -6.14
C ASP A 36 5.78 -8.76 -5.41
N MET A 37 5.36 -10.04 -5.49
CA MET A 37 4.47 -10.83 -4.60
C MET A 37 3.06 -10.31 -4.21
N SER A 38 2.05 -11.19 -4.26
CA SER A 38 0.60 -10.88 -4.16
C SER A 38 0.13 -10.12 -2.91
N ARG A 39 0.70 -10.35 -1.72
CA ARG A 39 0.34 -9.60 -0.50
C ARG A 39 0.91 -8.17 -0.49
N ILE A 40 2.06 -7.98 -1.14
CA ILE A 40 2.63 -6.66 -1.37
C ILE A 40 1.76 -5.90 -2.38
N THR A 41 1.17 -6.59 -3.36
CA THR A 41 0.27 -5.97 -4.35
C THR A 41 -0.90 -5.23 -3.70
N GLU A 42 -1.65 -5.89 -2.82
CA GLU A 42 -2.79 -5.26 -2.13
C GLU A 42 -2.33 -4.10 -1.22
N SER A 43 -1.28 -4.33 -0.44
CA SER A 43 -0.69 -3.33 0.44
C SER A 43 -0.18 -2.10 -0.33
N PHE A 44 0.39 -2.34 -1.51
CA PHE A 44 0.90 -1.30 -2.40
C PHE A 44 -0.24 -0.52 -3.06
N PHE A 45 -1.32 -1.20 -3.49
CA PHE A 45 -2.53 -0.51 -3.95
C PHE A 45 -3.15 0.36 -2.86
N CYS A 46 -3.16 -0.11 -1.61
CA CYS A 46 -3.56 0.70 -0.46
C CYS A 46 -2.65 1.94 -0.30
N SER A 47 -1.33 1.78 -0.46
CA SER A 47 -0.39 2.91 -0.43
C SER A 47 -0.62 3.94 -1.55
N ILE A 48 -0.96 3.50 -2.77
CA ILE A 48 -1.32 4.39 -3.89
C ILE A 48 -2.63 5.11 -3.62
N GLY A 49 -3.59 4.43 -2.98
CA GLY A 49 -4.85 5.04 -2.56
C GLY A 49 -4.67 6.19 -1.58
N MET A 50 -3.64 6.13 -0.74
CA MET A 50 -3.28 7.20 0.19
C MET A 50 -2.49 8.33 -0.48
N VAL A 51 -1.47 8.01 -1.29
CA VAL A 51 -0.63 8.99 -1.99
C VAL A 51 -0.32 8.51 -3.40
N PHE A 52 -0.97 9.12 -4.40
CA PHE A 52 -0.90 8.67 -5.78
C PHE A 52 0.20 9.38 -6.60
N GLU A 53 0.75 10.49 -6.09
CA GLU A 53 1.64 11.34 -6.85
C GLU A 53 3.04 10.72 -7.01
N PRO A 54 3.59 10.66 -8.24
CA PRO A 54 4.77 9.85 -8.56
C PRO A 54 6.02 10.23 -7.77
N GLN A 55 6.19 11.51 -7.41
CA GLN A 55 7.33 12.03 -6.64
C GLN A 55 7.49 11.38 -5.25
N PHE A 56 6.43 10.79 -4.69
CA PHE A 56 6.44 10.15 -3.38
C PHE A 56 6.71 8.64 -3.44
N SER A 57 7.49 8.17 -4.42
CA SER A 57 7.86 6.75 -4.59
C SER A 57 8.43 6.11 -3.32
N ASN A 58 9.38 6.79 -2.67
CA ASN A 58 10.00 6.27 -1.44
C ASN A 58 8.99 6.17 -0.28
N PHE A 59 8.05 7.13 -0.21
CA PHE A 59 6.97 7.09 0.78
C PHE A 59 6.03 5.92 0.53
N ARG A 60 5.57 5.69 -0.71
CA ARG A 60 4.74 4.52 -1.06
C ARG A 60 5.42 3.20 -0.73
N LYS A 61 6.72 3.07 -1.04
CA LYS A 61 7.50 1.87 -0.69
C LYS A 61 7.59 1.67 0.82
N GLY A 62 7.84 2.73 1.58
CA GLY A 62 7.86 2.68 3.04
C GLY A 62 6.50 2.29 3.62
N MET A 63 5.44 2.96 3.17
CA MET A 63 4.07 2.68 3.59
C MET A 63 3.62 1.26 3.24
N THR A 64 3.99 0.76 2.08
CA THR A 64 3.67 -0.62 1.69
C THR A 64 4.27 -1.62 2.67
N LYS A 65 5.53 -1.43 3.10
CA LYS A 65 6.15 -2.28 4.12
C LYS A 65 5.42 -2.21 5.46
N VAL A 66 5.01 -1.01 5.87
CA VAL A 66 4.22 -0.81 7.10
C VAL A 66 2.87 -1.51 7.01
N ILE A 67 2.14 -1.36 5.90
CA ILE A 67 0.85 -2.01 5.68
C ILE A 67 1.01 -3.53 5.68
N VAL A 68 2.05 -4.07 5.02
CA VAL A 68 2.34 -5.51 5.06
C VAL A 68 2.56 -5.98 6.49
N LEU A 69 3.39 -5.29 7.28
CA LEU A 69 3.63 -5.63 8.69
C LEU A 69 2.33 -5.60 9.51
N ILE A 70 1.49 -4.58 9.31
CA ILE A 70 0.19 -4.49 9.98
C ILE A 70 -0.68 -5.69 9.63
N THR A 71 -0.80 -6.05 8.35
CA THR A 71 -1.64 -7.21 7.95
C THR A 71 -1.11 -8.55 8.47
N ILE A 72 0.21 -8.70 8.60
CA ILE A 72 0.79 -9.90 9.20
C ILE A 72 0.48 -9.95 10.70
N ILE A 73 0.59 -8.82 11.40
CA ILE A 73 0.25 -8.73 12.82
C ILE A 73 -1.26 -9.00 13.01
N ASP A 74 -2.11 -8.42 12.18
CA ASP A 74 -3.57 -8.64 12.18
C ASP A 74 -3.90 -10.13 12.06
N ASP A 75 -3.34 -10.84 11.07
CA ASP A 75 -3.50 -12.29 10.91
C ASP A 75 -3.06 -13.07 12.17
N ILE A 76 -1.95 -12.64 12.80
CA ILE A 76 -1.45 -13.26 14.03
C ILE A 76 -2.45 -13.08 15.17
N TYR A 77 -3.04 -11.91 15.33
CA TYR A 77 -3.99 -11.64 16.41
C TYR A 77 -5.37 -12.26 16.16
N ASP A 78 -5.80 -12.37 14.90
CA ASP A 78 -7.15 -12.82 14.55
C ASP A 78 -7.26 -14.34 14.31
N ILE A 79 -6.24 -14.96 13.72
CA ILE A 79 -6.31 -16.35 13.23
C ILE A 79 -5.33 -17.26 13.95
N TYR A 80 -4.08 -16.83 14.12
CA TYR A 80 -2.99 -17.74 14.47
C TYR A 80 -2.58 -17.73 15.96
N GLY A 81 -2.85 -16.66 16.69
CA GLY A 81 -2.29 -16.44 18.03
C GLY A 81 -3.14 -17.02 19.15
N SER A 82 -2.49 -17.74 20.07
CA SER A 82 -3.10 -18.02 21.39
C SER A 82 -2.97 -16.81 22.31
N LEU A 83 -3.92 -16.61 23.23
CA LEU A 83 -3.96 -15.46 24.13
C LEU A 83 -2.61 -15.20 24.83
N LYS A 84 -1.96 -16.27 25.31
CA LYS A 84 -0.67 -16.20 26.00
C LYS A 84 0.47 -15.70 25.10
N GLU A 85 0.50 -16.12 23.84
CA GLU A 85 1.52 -15.69 22.88
C GLU A 85 1.31 -14.23 22.48
N LEU A 86 0.05 -13.81 22.33
CA LEU A 86 -0.32 -12.44 22.02
C LEU A 86 0.01 -11.47 23.16
N GLU A 87 -0.22 -11.87 24.41
CA GLU A 87 0.18 -11.10 25.60
C GLU A 87 1.70 -10.89 25.62
N GLN A 88 2.49 -11.94 25.38
CA GLN A 88 3.96 -11.85 25.36
C GLN A 88 4.49 -10.99 24.20
N PHE A 89 3.87 -11.10 23.02
CA PHE A 89 4.23 -10.27 21.88
C PHE A 89 3.93 -8.79 22.18
N THR A 90 2.75 -8.49 22.72
CA THR A 90 2.34 -7.12 23.11
C THR A 90 3.29 -6.53 24.13
N GLU A 91 3.60 -7.25 25.20
CA GLU A 91 4.52 -6.79 26.26
C GLU A 91 5.91 -6.48 25.69
N THR A 92 6.40 -7.32 24.76
CA THR A 92 7.70 -7.13 24.12
C THR A 92 7.73 -5.85 23.27
N VAL A 93 6.67 -5.60 22.49
CA VAL A 93 6.55 -4.40 21.65
C VAL A 93 6.44 -3.15 22.52
N GLU A 94 5.59 -3.16 23.55
CA GLU A 94 5.46 -2.03 24.49
C GLU A 94 6.80 -1.70 25.14
N ARG A 95 7.52 -2.72 25.63
CA ARG A 95 8.83 -2.52 26.26
C ARG A 95 9.86 -1.94 25.29
N PHE A 96 9.79 -2.26 24.00
CA PHE A 96 10.69 -1.71 22.99
C PHE A 96 10.35 -0.25 22.68
N VAL A 97 9.07 0.09 22.54
CA VAL A 97 8.59 1.45 22.23
C VAL A 97 8.82 2.41 23.40
N PHE A 98 8.56 1.99 24.64
CA PHE A 98 8.71 2.84 25.83
C PHE A 98 10.15 2.95 26.38
N LYS A 99 11.10 2.20 25.81
CA LYS A 99 12.53 2.27 26.18
C LYS A 99 13.38 3.12 25.23
N LEU A 100 12.79 3.64 24.14
CA LEU A 100 13.36 4.64 23.24
C LEU A 100 12.89 6.03 23.65
#